data_AF-A0A9W6TE63-F1
#
_entry.id   AF-A0A9W6TE63-F1
#
_cell.length_a   1.000
_cell.length_b   1.000
_cell.length_c   1.000
_cell.angle_alpha   90.00
_cell.angle_beta   90.00
_cell.angle_gamma   90.00
#
_symmetry.space_group_name_H-M   'P 1'
#
loop_
_entity.id
_entity.type
_entity.pdbx_description
1 polymer ?
#
loop_
_entity_poly.entity_id
_entity_poly.type
_entity_poly.pdbx_seq_one_letter_code
_entity_poly.pdbx_strand_id
1 'polypeptide(L)'
;MGFALLHCPGADSMDTYWQSDGVQPHLINIQFSRKMAVKEVALYLDYKLDESYTPKKIAIRSGSTVHDLKEIHVQQIAEPNGWISIPLHTDEGSEQV
;
A
#
# COMPACT_ATOMS: atom_id res chain seq x y z
N MET A 1 -1.23 7.69 -18.76
CA MET A 1 -2.47 7.20 -18.10
C MET A 1 -2.12 5.84 -17.53
N GLY A 2 -1.81 5.76 -16.23
CA GLY A 2 -1.43 4.49 -15.60
C GLY A 2 -2.67 3.80 -15.06
N PHE A 3 -2.99 2.63 -15.60
CA PHE A 3 -4.04 1.76 -15.07
C PHE A 3 -3.52 1.08 -13.81
N ALA A 4 -4.25 1.22 -12.70
CA ALA A 4 -3.98 0.56 -11.43
C ALA A 4 -5.05 -0.47 -11.12
N LEU A 5 -4.72 -1.76 -11.15
CA LEU A 5 -5.63 -2.88 -10.84
C LEU A 5 -5.29 -3.44 -9.46
N LEU A 6 -5.70 -2.68 -8.44
CA LEU A 6 -5.84 -3.16 -7.07
C LEU A 6 -6.53 -4.54 -7.11
N HIS A 7 -5.97 -5.52 -6.39
CA HIS A 7 -6.49 -6.88 -6.31
C HIS A 7 -8.01 -6.84 -6.09
N CYS A 8 -8.77 -7.18 -7.13
CA CYS A 8 -10.22 -7.11 -7.10
C CYS A 8 -10.68 -8.34 -6.30
N PRO A 9 -11.42 -8.19 -5.18
CA PRO A 9 -11.75 -9.29 -4.26
C PRO A 9 -12.83 -10.25 -4.81
N GLY A 10 -12.75 -10.58 -6.09
CA GLY A 10 -13.64 -11.52 -6.80
C GLY A 10 -12.95 -12.37 -7.87
N ALA A 11 -11.64 -12.21 -8.11
CA ALA A 11 -10.87 -13.10 -8.98
C ALA A 11 -10.01 -14.04 -8.12
N ASP A 12 -10.44 -15.29 -7.98
CA ASP A 12 -9.81 -16.35 -7.17
C ASP A 12 -8.50 -16.90 -7.77
N SER A 13 -7.79 -16.07 -8.55
CA SER A 13 -6.62 -16.46 -9.34
C SER A 13 -5.41 -15.65 -8.91
N MET A 14 -4.49 -16.30 -8.19
CA MET A 14 -3.15 -15.78 -7.86
C MET A 14 -2.29 -15.48 -9.11
N ASP A 15 -2.79 -15.81 -10.30
CA ASP A 15 -2.14 -15.59 -11.59
C ASP A 15 -2.30 -14.16 -12.13
N THR A 16 -3.08 -13.29 -11.47
CA THR A 16 -3.31 -11.91 -11.92
C THR A 16 -2.71 -10.89 -10.96
N TYR A 17 -1.86 -10.02 -11.49
CA TYR A 17 -1.11 -9.02 -10.73
C TYR A 17 -1.25 -7.62 -11.35
N TRP A 18 -1.05 -6.60 -10.53
CA TRP A 18 -0.94 -5.22 -11.02
C TRP A 18 0.49 -4.88 -11.39
N GLN A 19 0.70 -4.44 -12.62
CA GLN A 19 1.96 -3.87 -13.07
C GLN A 19 1.79 -2.38 -13.36
N SER A 20 2.63 -1.56 -12.74
CA SER A 20 2.74 -0.13 -13.07
C SER A 20 3.67 0.06 -14.26
N ASP A 21 3.22 0.78 -15.29
CA ASP A 21 4.07 1.24 -16.39
C ASP A 21 4.28 2.76 -16.26
N GLY A 22 5.48 3.19 -15.89
CA GLY A 22 5.82 4.59 -15.69
C GLY A 22 7.06 4.85 -14.84
N VAL A 23 7.33 6.13 -14.57
CA VAL A 23 8.43 6.56 -13.70
C VAL A 23 8.05 6.43 -12.22
N GLN A 24 9.03 6.09 -11.38
CA GLN A 24 8.85 6.05 -9.94
C GLN A 24 8.68 7.46 -9.34
N PRO A 25 7.91 7.61 -8.24
CA PRO A 25 7.22 6.55 -7.49
C PRO A 25 5.87 6.13 -8.12
N HIS A 26 5.56 4.83 -8.07
CA HIS A 26 4.25 4.32 -8.44
C HIS A 26 3.24 4.58 -7.33
N LEU A 27 2.05 5.10 -7.69
CA LEU A 27 1.04 5.53 -6.73
C LEU A 27 -0.23 4.70 -6.87
N ILE A 28 -0.70 4.16 -5.74
CA ILE A 28 -2.02 3.56 -5.60
C ILE A 28 -2.85 4.49 -4.72
N ASN A 29 -3.93 5.04 -5.28
CA ASN A 29 -4.83 5.93 -4.54
C ASN A 29 -6.12 5.19 -4.19
N ILE A 30 -6.49 5.21 -2.91
CA ILE A 30 -7.72 4.62 -2.41
C ILE A 30 -8.53 5.74 -1.76
N GLN A 31 -9.77 5.91 -2.20
CA GLN A 31 -10.67 6.94 -1.69
C GLN A 31 -11.93 6.28 -1.10
N PHE A 32 -12.34 6.76 0.07
CA PHE A 32 -13.56 6.32 0.74
C PHE A 32 -14.61 7.43 0.66
N SER A 33 -15.88 7.06 0.45
CA SER A 33 -17.01 8.00 0.34
C SER A 33 -17.31 8.75 1.65
N ARG A 34 -16.73 8.28 2.77
CA ARG A 34 -16.85 8.86 4.12
C ARG A 34 -15.55 8.63 4.88
N LYS A 35 -15.35 9.35 5.98
CA LYS A 35 -14.20 9.13 6.87
C LYS A 35 -14.25 7.69 7.41
N MET A 36 -13.20 6.92 7.13
CA MET A 36 -13.07 5.53 7.54
C MET A 36 -11.82 5.37 8.41
N ALA A 37 -11.94 4.65 9.52
CA ALA A 37 -10.78 4.22 10.29
C ALA A 37 -10.17 3.00 9.60
N VAL A 38 -8.89 3.08 9.23
CA VAL A 38 -8.13 1.99 8.61
C VAL A 38 -7.12 1.48 9.62
N LYS A 39 -7.23 0.21 9.99
CA LYS A 39 -6.35 -0.41 11.01
C LYS A 39 -5.02 -0.86 10.42
N GLU A 40 -5.04 -1.42 9.22
CA GLU A 40 -3.87 -2.00 8.56
C GLU A 40 -4.06 -2.05 7.05
N VAL A 41 -2.93 -2.15 6.34
CA VAL A 41 -2.87 -2.39 4.90
C VAL A 41 -2.15 -3.70 4.68
N ALA A 42 -2.83 -4.68 4.08
CA ALA A 42 -2.24 -5.96 3.71
C ALA A 42 -1.92 -5.99 2.22
N LEU A 43 -0.71 -6.41 1.87
CA LEU A 43 -0.22 -6.55 0.50
C LEU A 43 0.37 -7.94 0.32
N TYR A 44 0.02 -8.63 -0.76
CA TYR A 44 0.67 -9.88 -1.14
C TYR A 44 1.85 -9.57 -2.05
N LEU A 45 3.06 -9.98 -1.66
CA LEU A 45 4.28 -9.81 -2.45
C LEU A 45 5.06 -11.12 -2.50
N ASP A 46 5.58 -11.48 -3.66
CA ASP A 46 6.45 -12.65 -3.81
C ASP A 46 7.73 -12.30 -4.56
N TYR A 47 8.82 -12.14 -3.81
CA TYR A 47 10.12 -11.78 -4.37
C TYR A 47 10.63 -12.76 -5.43
N LYS A 48 10.31 -14.05 -5.31
CA LYS A 48 10.79 -15.06 -6.26
C LYS A 48 10.03 -15.02 -7.57
N LEU A 49 8.76 -14.63 -7.53
CA LEU A 49 7.90 -14.54 -8.70
C LEU A 49 8.04 -13.17 -9.39
N ASP A 50 8.17 -12.11 -8.60
CA ASP A 50 8.17 -10.72 -9.06
C ASP A 50 9.57 -10.16 -9.34
N GLU A 51 10.63 -10.78 -8.81
CA GLU A 51 12.03 -10.36 -8.93
C GLU A 51 12.21 -8.82 -8.76
N SER A 52 12.56 -8.12 -9.86
CA SER A 52 12.80 -6.67 -9.88
C SER A 52 11.54 -5.80 -9.72
N TYR A 53 10.34 -6.38 -9.87
CA TYR A 53 9.07 -5.69 -9.66
C TYR A 53 8.68 -5.61 -8.18
N THR A 54 9.36 -6.38 -7.31
CA THR A 54 9.13 -6.33 -5.87
C THR A 54 9.48 -4.95 -5.32
N PRO A 55 8.52 -4.21 -4.72
CA PRO A 55 8.80 -2.88 -4.19
C PRO A 55 9.74 -2.99 -2.98
N LYS A 56 10.84 -2.22 -3.01
CA LYS A 56 11.81 -2.18 -1.90
C LYS A 56 11.38 -1.29 -0.74
N LYS A 57 10.53 -0.30 -1.04
CA LYS A 57 10.06 0.70 -0.10
C LYS A 57 8.60 1.02 -0.38
N ILE A 58 7.76 0.92 0.63
CA ILE A 58 6.35 1.31 0.58
C ILE A 58 6.14 2.47 1.55
N ALA A 59 5.61 3.58 1.05
CA ALA A 59 5.22 4.73 1.86
C ALA A 59 3.70 4.85 1.84
N ILE A 60 3.08 4.84 3.02
CA ILE A 60 1.64 4.97 3.18
C ILE A 60 1.34 6.41 3.59
N ARG A 61 0.43 7.04 2.85
CA ARG A 61 -0.01 8.41 3.09
C ARG A 61 -1.50 8.45 3.35
N SER A 62 -1.93 9.27 4.30
CA SER A 62 -3.35 9.47 4.62
C SER A 62 -3.67 10.96 4.73
N GLY A 63 -4.90 11.32 4.37
CA GLY A 63 -5.39 12.69 4.33
C GLY A 63 -6.90 12.69 4.05
N SER A 64 -7.55 13.83 4.24
CA SER A 64 -8.99 13.98 3.94
C SER A 64 -9.26 14.24 2.46
N THR A 65 -8.24 14.71 1.74
CA THR A 65 -8.22 15.08 0.34
C THR A 65 -6.90 14.61 -0.29
N VAL A 66 -6.77 14.72 -1.61
CA VAL A 66 -5.52 14.37 -2.31
C VAL A 66 -4.41 15.40 -2.01
N HIS A 67 -4.77 16.60 -1.59
CA HIS A 67 -3.82 17.70 -1.37
C HIS A 67 -3.23 17.75 0.05
N ASP A 68 -3.84 17.07 1.02
CA ASP A 68 -3.39 17.02 2.43
C ASP A 68 -2.87 15.64 2.84
N LEU A 69 -2.50 14.81 1.87
CA LEU A 69 -1.89 13.50 2.12
C LEU A 69 -0.56 13.67 2.88
N LYS A 70 -0.51 13.13 4.10
CA LYS A 70 0.69 13.08 4.94
C LYS A 70 1.21 11.66 5.00
N GLU A 71 2.53 11.50 4.92
CA GLU A 71 3.18 10.21 5.14
C GLU A 71 3.06 9.82 6.61
N ILE A 72 2.40 8.68 6.84
CA ILE A 72 2.11 8.15 8.18
C ILE A 72 2.93 6.90 8.50
N HIS A 73 3.37 6.17 7.48
CA HIS A 73 4.19 4.98 7.67
C HIS A 73 5.11 4.76 6.46
N VAL A 74 6.31 4.25 6.74
CA VAL A 74 7.26 3.83 5.70
C VAL A 74 7.76 2.44 6.07
N GLN A 75 7.52 1.48 5.18
CA GLN A 75 7.97 0.11 5.32
C GLN A 75 9.08 -0.17 4.30
N GLN A 76 10.23 -0.64 4.78
CA GLN A 76 11.26 -1.24 3.92
C GLN A 76 10.94 -2.73 3.74
N ILE A 77 11.12 -3.20 2.52
CA ILE A 77 10.79 -4.56 2.09
C ILE A 77 12.04 -5.12 1.38
N ALA A 78 12.49 -6.29 1.82
CA ALA A 78 13.68 -6.94 1.28
C ALA A 78 13.28 -8.09 0.34
N GLU A 79 12.99 -9.26 0.89
CA GLU A 79 12.66 -10.46 0.13
C GLU A 79 11.36 -11.08 0.67
N PRO A 80 10.21 -10.41 0.45
CA PRO A 80 8.93 -10.90 0.94
C PRO A 80 8.50 -12.17 0.21
N ASN A 81 7.79 -13.05 0.91
CA ASN A 81 7.16 -14.21 0.31
C ASN A 81 5.81 -14.45 1.01
N GLY A 82 4.76 -13.83 0.45
CA GLY A 82 3.38 -13.94 0.94
C GLY A 82 2.76 -12.61 1.38
N TRP A 83 1.78 -12.69 2.27
CA TRP A 83 1.08 -11.54 2.81
C TRP A 83 1.94 -10.74 3.79
N ILE A 84 1.98 -9.43 3.58
CA ILE A 84 2.60 -8.45 4.46
C ILE A 84 1.50 -7.54 5.00
N SER A 85 1.24 -7.61 6.30
CA SER A 85 0.34 -6.69 6.99
C SER A 85 1.13 -5.52 7.56
N ILE A 86 0.79 -4.31 7.15
CA ILE A 86 1.36 -3.05 7.63
C ILE A 86 0.33 -2.40 8.56
N PRO A 87 0.49 -2.49 9.89
CA PRO A 87 -0.42 -1.84 10.82
C PRO A 87 -0.30 -0.32 10.71
N LEU A 88 -1.44 0.36 10.57
CA LEU A 88 -1.53 1.80 10.63
C LEU A 88 -1.86 2.19 12.07
N HIS A 89 -0.83 2.25 12.90
CA HIS A 89 -1.00 2.69 14.29
C HIS A 89 -1.58 4.11 14.30
N THR A 90 -2.77 4.26 14.87
CA THR A 90 -3.24 5.57 15.31
C THR A 90 -2.63 5.78 16.69
N ASP A 91 -1.44 6.37 16.74
CA ASP A 91 -0.86 6.77 18.02
C ASP A 91 -1.59 8.03 18.51
N GLU A 92 -2.76 7.84 19.14
CA GLU A 92 -3.39 8.88 19.97
C GLU A 92 -2.75 8.89 21.37
N GLY A 93 -1.41 8.84 21.46
CA GLY A 93 -0.73 8.40 22.68
C GLY A 93 0.68 8.94 22.93
N SER A 94 0.95 10.21 22.67
CA SER A 94 2.02 10.92 23.39
C SER A 94 1.65 12.37 23.71
N GLU A 95 0.68 12.54 24.63
CA GLU A 95 0.78 13.64 25.58
C GLU A 95 1.93 13.30 26.55
N GLN A 96 3.05 13.99 26.43
CA GLN A 96 4.12 13.98 27.42
C GLN A 96 4.59 15.43 27.68
N VAL A 97 3.96 15.98 28.73
CA VAL A 97 4.37 17.04 29.69
C VAL A 97 4.77 18.41 29.14
#